data_AF-A0A8S3ZSR9-F1
#
_entry.id   AF-A0A8S3ZSR9-F1
#
_cell.length_a   1.000
_cell.length_b   1.000
_cell.length_c   1.000
_cell.angle_alpha   90.00
_cell.angle_beta   90.00
_cell.angle_gamma   90.00
#
_symmetry.space_group_name_H-M   'P 1'
#
loop_
_entity.id
_entity.type
_entity.pdbx_description
1 polymer ?
#
loop_
_entity_poly.entity_id
_entity_poly.type
_entity_poly.pdbx_seq_one_letter_code
_entity_poly.pdbx_strand_id
1 'polypeptide(L)'
;QLYLMSCPWNYRSDHCKYVSNCKQAEQQGVSVLHGSRRMFYQDKEPAFAAIFETFAKYRLGDDLEFHFLRVLEDALRASKPSNCGKMSSIFLQQLQKLLDRNKELHFMMERKSDLPEK
;
A
#
# COMPACT_ATOMS: atom_id res chain seq x y z
N GLN A 1 -13.70 -4.20 -26.39
CA GLN A 1 -12.56 -5.02 -25.90
C GLN A 1 -12.56 -4.97 -24.37
N LEU A 2 -12.36 -6.11 -23.70
CA LEU A 2 -12.31 -6.19 -22.22
C LEU A 2 -10.85 -6.17 -21.75
N TYR A 3 -10.49 -5.24 -20.87
CA TYR A 3 -9.17 -5.19 -20.26
C TYR A 3 -9.20 -5.91 -18.91
N LEU A 4 -8.37 -6.95 -18.77
CA LEU A 4 -8.28 -7.73 -17.53
C LEU A 4 -7.25 -7.09 -16.59
N MET A 5 -7.68 -6.73 -15.38
CA MET A 5 -6.78 -6.26 -14.33
C MET A 5 -5.95 -7.44 -13.81
N SER A 6 -4.63 -7.27 -13.74
CA SER A 6 -3.74 -8.26 -13.11
C SER A 6 -3.93 -8.31 -11.60
N CYS A 7 -3.45 -9.37 -10.95
CA CYS A 7 -3.73 -9.59 -9.53
C CYS A 7 -3.23 -8.47 -8.57
N PRO A 8 -2.12 -7.74 -8.83
CA PRO A 8 -1.76 -6.56 -8.01
C PRO A 8 -2.76 -5.41 -8.10
N TRP A 9 -3.48 -5.29 -9.22
CA TRP A 9 -4.49 -4.25 -9.48
C TRP A 9 -5.91 -4.72 -9.15
N ASN A 10 -6.07 -5.98 -8.77
CA ASN A 10 -7.34 -6.57 -8.37
C ASN A 10 -7.19 -7.41 -7.10
N TYR A 11 -6.36 -6.96 -6.15
CA TYR A 11 -6.01 -7.77 -5.00
C TYR A 11 -7.16 -7.84 -4.00
N ARG A 12 -7.54 -9.06 -3.60
CA ARG A 12 -8.67 -9.32 -2.71
C ARG A 12 -8.24 -10.23 -1.57
N SER A 13 -9.05 -10.33 -0.53
CA SER A 13 -8.77 -11.17 0.63
C SER A 13 -8.56 -12.65 0.29
N ASP A 14 -9.25 -13.15 -0.74
CA ASP A 14 -9.09 -14.53 -1.23
C ASP A 14 -7.68 -14.84 -1.73
N HIS A 15 -6.89 -13.82 -2.07
CA HIS A 15 -5.50 -14.00 -2.45
C HIS A 15 -4.55 -14.26 -1.28
N CYS A 16 -4.96 -14.06 -0.04
CA CYS A 16 -4.10 -14.26 1.14
C CYS A 16 -4.77 -15.04 2.29
N LYS A 17 -6.09 -15.24 2.24
CA LYS A 17 -6.86 -15.87 3.32
C LYS A 17 -6.40 -17.30 3.63
N TYR A 18 -6.06 -18.09 2.61
CA TYR A 18 -5.64 -19.48 2.77
C TYR A 18 -4.14 -19.64 2.51
N VAL A 19 -3.76 -19.45 1.25
CA VAL A 19 -2.38 -19.45 0.76
C VAL A 19 -2.28 -18.33 -0.27
N SER A 20 -1.12 -17.69 -0.37
CA SER A 20 -0.90 -16.71 -1.42
C SER A 20 -1.03 -17.32 -2.81
N ASN A 21 -1.86 -16.74 -3.65
CA ASN A 21 -2.01 -17.14 -5.05
C ASN A 21 -1.67 -16.01 -6.05
N CYS A 22 -1.06 -14.91 -5.58
CA CYS A 22 -0.70 -13.76 -6.41
C CYS A 22 0.79 -13.43 -6.26
N LYS A 23 1.64 -14.21 -6.95
CA LYS A 23 3.11 -14.02 -6.96
C LYS A 23 3.55 -12.63 -7.44
N GLN A 24 2.79 -12.04 -8.37
CA GLN A 24 3.10 -10.69 -8.85
C GLN A 24 2.97 -9.65 -7.73
N ALA A 25 1.96 -9.75 -6.86
CA ALA A 25 1.83 -8.83 -5.72
C ALA A 25 2.90 -9.07 -4.66
N GLU A 26 3.36 -10.31 -4.46
CA GLU A 26 4.49 -10.60 -3.56
C GLU A 26 5.80 -9.94 -4.04
N GLN A 27 6.01 -9.88 -5.36
CA GLN A 27 7.22 -9.29 -5.93
C GLN A 27 7.12 -7.77 -6.07
N GLN A 28 5.96 -7.29 -6.50
CA GLN A 28 5.78 -5.90 -6.93
C GLN A 28 5.05 -5.05 -5.91
N GLY A 29 4.26 -5.66 -5.03
CA GLY A 29 3.34 -4.99 -4.12
C GLY A 29 1.94 -4.87 -4.70
N VAL A 30 0.95 -4.74 -3.83
CA VAL A 30 -0.45 -4.49 -4.20
C VAL A 30 -0.61 -3.02 -4.59
N SER A 31 -1.17 -2.78 -5.78
CA SER A 31 -1.49 -1.43 -6.27
C SER A 31 -2.92 -1.02 -5.92
N VAL A 32 -3.87 -1.97 -5.96
CA VAL A 32 -5.27 -1.72 -5.62
C VAL A 32 -5.81 -2.86 -4.78
N LEU A 33 -6.36 -2.50 -3.62
CA LEU A 33 -6.96 -3.42 -2.66
C LEU A 33 -8.48 -3.36 -2.75
N HIS A 34 -9.12 -4.50 -3.01
CA HIS A 34 -10.56 -4.64 -3.15
C HIS A 34 -11.17 -5.29 -1.91
N GLY A 35 -11.97 -4.52 -1.18
CA GLY A 35 -12.76 -5.03 -0.06
C GLY A 35 -14.10 -5.59 -0.52
N SER A 36 -14.20 -6.90 -0.65
CA SER A 36 -15.49 -7.57 -0.86
C SER A 36 -16.11 -8.01 0.47
N ARG A 37 -17.41 -8.34 0.51
CA ARG A 37 -18.07 -9.07 1.63
C ARG A 37 -17.75 -8.58 3.06
N ARG A 38 -17.69 -7.26 3.26
CA ARG A 38 -17.38 -6.62 4.57
C ARG A 38 -15.95 -6.88 5.08
N MET A 39 -14.98 -7.21 4.21
CA MET A 39 -13.60 -7.46 4.64
C MET A 39 -12.90 -6.22 5.25
N PHE A 40 -13.43 -5.00 5.03
CA PHE A 40 -12.93 -3.79 5.68
C PHE A 40 -13.49 -3.56 7.10
N TYR A 41 -14.38 -4.42 7.60
CA TYR A 41 -14.90 -4.31 8.96
C TYR A 41 -14.01 -5.15 9.91
N GLN A 42 -13.75 -4.58 11.09
CA GLN A 42 -12.69 -4.90 12.06
C GLN A 42 -12.48 -6.39 12.42
N ASP A 43 -13.46 -7.27 12.18
CA ASP A 43 -13.38 -8.68 12.56
C ASP A 43 -13.34 -9.67 11.39
N LYS A 44 -13.47 -9.23 10.13
CA LYS A 44 -13.51 -10.15 8.98
C LYS A 44 -12.16 -10.37 8.34
N GLU A 45 -11.38 -9.30 8.15
CA GLU A 45 -9.99 -9.39 7.74
C GLU A 45 -9.20 -8.23 8.35
N PRO A 46 -8.51 -8.44 9.49
CA PRO A 46 -7.90 -7.37 10.27
C PRO A 46 -6.93 -6.47 9.50
N ALA A 47 -6.11 -7.05 8.62
CA ALA A 47 -5.17 -6.27 7.80
C ALA A 47 -5.91 -5.34 6.81
N PHE A 48 -7.02 -5.79 6.23
CA PHE A 48 -7.82 -5.00 5.31
C PHE A 48 -8.55 -3.88 6.04
N ALA A 49 -9.10 -4.16 7.23
CA ALA A 49 -9.71 -3.15 8.08
C ALA A 49 -8.69 -2.06 8.49
N ALA A 50 -7.49 -2.46 8.92
CA ALA A 50 -6.41 -1.52 9.25
C ALA A 50 -6.06 -0.58 8.08
N ILE A 51 -5.95 -1.13 6.86
CA ILE A 51 -5.71 -0.33 5.65
C ILE A 51 -6.85 0.67 5.42
N PHE A 52 -8.09 0.19 5.43
CA PHE A 52 -9.27 1.03 5.19
C PHE A 52 -9.39 2.15 6.22
N GLU A 53 -9.23 1.85 7.51
CA GLU A 53 -9.32 2.84 8.57
C GLU A 53 -8.21 3.88 8.51
N THR A 54 -7.00 3.48 8.13
CA THR A 54 -5.88 4.41 7.96
C THR A 54 -6.17 5.38 6.81
N PHE A 55 -6.67 4.87 5.67
CA PHE A 55 -7.14 5.72 4.56
C PHE A 55 -8.29 6.63 4.96
N ALA A 56 -9.27 6.14 5.72
CA ALA A 56 -10.42 6.93 6.14
C ALA A 56 -10.05 8.08 7.08
N LYS A 57 -8.98 7.93 7.86
CA LYS A 57 -8.47 8.97 8.78
C LYS A 57 -7.45 9.90 8.12
N TYR A 58 -6.90 9.51 6.98
CA TYR A 58 -5.89 10.30 6.28
C TYR A 58 -6.51 11.48 5.56
N ARG A 59 -5.92 12.66 5.76
CA ARG A 59 -6.29 13.86 5.02
C ARG A 59 -5.39 13.99 3.80
N LEU A 60 -6.01 14.02 2.62
CA LEU A 60 -5.28 14.23 1.37
C LEU A 60 -4.54 15.57 1.40
N GLY A 61 -3.26 15.54 1.04
CA GLY A 61 -2.36 16.70 1.05
C GLY A 61 -1.43 16.76 2.27
N ASP A 62 -1.69 15.98 3.32
CA ASP A 62 -0.76 15.83 4.44
C ASP A 62 0.50 15.07 4.01
N ASP A 63 1.54 15.06 4.86
CA ASP A 63 2.76 14.31 4.59
C ASP A 63 2.48 12.80 4.54
N LEU A 64 2.68 12.21 3.36
CA LEU A 64 2.38 10.81 3.08
C LEU A 64 3.29 9.84 3.84
N GLU A 65 4.53 10.21 4.17
CA GLU A 65 5.43 9.32 4.91
C GLU A 65 5.00 9.23 6.37
N PHE A 66 4.87 10.38 7.03
CA PHE A 66 4.65 10.47 8.46
C PHE A 66 3.18 10.30 8.86
N HIS A 67 2.24 10.88 8.11
CA HIS A 67 0.81 10.84 8.45
C HIS A 67 0.06 9.68 7.79
N PHE A 68 0.70 8.94 6.88
CA PHE A 68 0.08 7.78 6.24
C PHE A 68 0.91 6.50 6.35
N LEU A 69 2.08 6.43 5.73
CA LEU A 69 2.84 5.18 5.62
C LEU A 69 3.21 4.61 6.99
N ARG A 70 3.80 5.42 7.88
CA ARG A 70 4.18 4.97 9.24
C ARG A 70 2.96 4.58 10.08
N VAL A 71 1.88 5.35 9.97
CA VAL A 71 0.61 5.04 10.65
C VAL A 71 0.06 3.69 10.18
N LEU A 72 0.09 3.44 8.87
CA LEU A 72 -0.36 2.19 8.29
C LEU A 72 0.49 1.00 8.72
N GLU A 73 1.82 1.17 8.75
CA GLU A 73 2.74 0.17 9.27
C GLU A 73 2.43 -0.21 10.72
N ASP A 74 2.23 0.77 11.58
CA ASP A 74 1.86 0.55 12.99
C ASP A 74 0.51 -0.15 13.10
N ALA A 75 -0.49 0.27 12.33
CA ALA A 75 -1.80 -0.34 12.32
C ALA A 75 -1.76 -1.82 11.85
N LEU A 76 -0.96 -2.12 10.83
CA LEU A 76 -0.77 -3.50 10.35
C LEU A 76 -0.03 -4.35 11.39
N ARG A 77 1.00 -3.80 12.05
CA ARG A 77 1.73 -4.49 13.15
C ARG A 77 0.83 -4.77 14.36
N ALA A 78 -0.07 -3.84 14.70
CA ALA A 78 -0.99 -3.98 15.82
C ALA A 78 -2.24 -4.82 15.50
N SER A 79 -2.47 -5.15 14.23
CA SER A 79 -3.67 -5.89 13.81
C SER A 79 -3.70 -7.32 14.35
N LYS A 80 -4.91 -7.86 14.56
CA LYS A 80 -5.09 -9.26 14.98
C LYS A 80 -4.41 -10.20 13.96
N PRO A 81 -3.67 -11.24 14.39
CA PRO A 81 -3.00 -12.15 13.48
C PRO A 81 -3.95 -12.79 12.46
N SER A 82 -3.57 -12.71 11.18
CA SER A 82 -4.25 -13.41 10.08
C SER A 82 -3.24 -13.83 9.01
N ASN A 83 -3.65 -14.67 8.06
CA ASN A 83 -2.77 -15.04 6.94
C ASN A 83 -2.46 -13.84 6.04
N CYS A 84 -3.41 -12.92 5.84
CA CYS A 84 -3.15 -11.67 5.14
C CYS A 84 -2.24 -10.72 5.94
N GLY A 85 -2.35 -10.71 7.27
CA GLY A 85 -1.45 -9.94 8.14
C GLY A 85 0.02 -10.34 8.03
N LYS A 86 0.30 -11.64 7.83
CA LYS A 86 1.65 -12.15 7.55
C LYS A 86 2.25 -11.61 6.25
N MET A 87 1.39 -11.18 5.33
CA MET A 87 1.78 -10.60 4.04
C MET A 87 1.77 -9.07 4.05
N SER A 88 1.70 -8.42 5.21
CA SER A 88 1.54 -6.96 5.35
C SER A 88 2.51 -6.12 4.50
N SER A 89 3.74 -6.61 4.28
CA SER A 89 4.75 -5.93 3.45
C SER A 89 4.28 -5.63 2.03
N ILE A 90 3.46 -6.48 1.41
CA ILE A 90 3.01 -6.29 0.03
C ILE A 90 2.06 -5.08 -0.10
N PHE A 91 1.36 -4.71 0.98
CA PHE A 91 0.45 -3.56 0.99
C PHE A 91 1.20 -2.23 1.14
N LEU A 92 2.43 -2.25 1.66
CA LEU A 92 3.26 -1.07 1.89
C LEU A 92 4.17 -0.76 0.70
N GLN A 93 4.53 -1.78 -0.07
CA GLN A 93 5.60 -1.71 -1.07
C GLN A 93 5.37 -0.64 -2.16
N GLN A 94 4.15 -0.46 -2.65
CA GLN A 94 3.86 0.56 -3.68
C GLN A 94 3.95 1.99 -3.12
N LEU A 95 3.55 2.19 -1.86
CA LEU A 95 3.68 3.48 -1.17
C LEU A 95 5.16 3.82 -0.95
N GLN A 96 5.96 2.86 -0.50
CA GLN A 96 7.39 3.06 -0.32
C GLN A 96 8.05 3.46 -1.66
N LYS A 97 7.77 2.72 -2.75
CA LYS A 97 8.28 3.04 -4.09
C LYS A 97 7.86 4.43 -4.58
N LEU A 98 6.66 4.90 -4.20
CA LEU A 98 6.22 6.25 -4.54
C LEU A 98 7.07 7.29 -3.79
N LEU A 99 7.27 7.12 -2.49
CA LEU A 99 8.09 8.02 -1.68
C LEU A 99 9.54 8.06 -2.14
N ASP A 100 10.13 6.90 -2.44
CA ASP A 100 11.51 6.80 -2.90
C ASP A 100 11.69 7.56 -4.23
N ARG A 101 10.77 7.36 -5.19
CA ARG A 101 10.78 8.12 -6.45
C ARG A 101 10.61 9.62 -6.24
N ASN A 102 9.75 10.04 -5.32
CA ASN A 102 9.57 11.46 -5.04
C ASN A 102 10.86 12.07 -4.45
N LYS A 103 11.54 11.37 -3.54
CA LYS A 103 12.83 11.80 -2.99
C LYS A 103 13.90 11.91 -4.08
N GLU A 104 13.98 10.93 -4.98
CA GLU A 104 14.89 10.96 -6.13
C GLU A 104 14.60 12.16 -7.04
N LEU A 105 13.33 12.43 -7.35
CA LEU A 105 12.92 13.57 -8.17
C LEU A 105 13.30 14.90 -7.52
N HIS A 106 13.01 15.08 -6.22
CA HIS A 106 13.39 16.27 -5.47
C HIS A 106 14.90 16.49 -5.50
N PHE A 107 15.69 15.45 -5.21
CA PHE A 107 17.15 15.52 -5.27
C PHE A 107 17.69 15.87 -6.66
N MET A 108 17.07 15.32 -7.73
CA MET A 108 17.44 15.67 -9.11
C MET A 108 17.08 17.12 -9.47
N MET A 109 16.00 17.66 -8.93
CA MET A 109 15.57 19.04 -9.15
C MET A 109 16.48 20.04 -8.42
N GLU A 110 16.82 19.78 -7.16
CA GLU A 110 17.76 20.59 -6.37
C GLU A 110 19.14 20.67 -7.04
N ARG A 111 19.67 19.54 -7.53
CA ARG A 111 20.93 19.54 -8.28
C ARG A 111 20.89 20.33 -9.59
N LYS A 112 19.71 20.51 -10.19
CA LYS A 112 19.56 21.34 -11.39
C LYS A 112 19.56 22.83 -11.08
N SER A 113 19.02 23.26 -9.94
CA SER A 113 19.06 24.66 -9.52
C SER A 113 20.46 25.14 -9.14
N ASP A 114 21.37 24.22 -8.79
CA ASP A 114 22.76 24.54 -8.45
C ASP A 114 23.69 24.65 -9.68
N LEU A 115 23.19 24.33 -10.89
CA LEU A 115 23.98 24.45 -12.13
C LEU A 115 23.93 25.91 -12.63
N PRO A 116 25.07 26.55 -12.92
CA PRO A 116 25.08 27.91 -13.43
C PRO A 116 24.36 27.98 -14.79
N GLU A 117 23.47 28.96 -14.94
CA GLU A 117 22.85 29.30 -16.23
C GLU A 117 23.96 29.61 -17.24
N LYS A 118 23.91 28.94 -18.40
CA LYS A 118 24.80 29.19 -19.54
C LYS A 118 24.36 30.40 -20.34
#